data_AF-A0A935VGD1-F1
#
_entry.id   AF-A0A935VGD1-F1
#
_cell.length_a   1.000
_cell.length_b   1.000
_cell.length_c   1.000
_cell.angle_alpha   90.00
_cell.angle_beta   90.00
_cell.angle_gamma   90.00
#
_symmetry.space_group_name_H-M   'P 1'
#
loop_
_entity.id
_entity.type
_entity.pdbx_description
1 polymer ?
#
loop_
_entity_poly.entity_id
_entity_poly.type
_entity_poly.pdbx_seq_one_letter_code
_entity_poly.pdbx_strand_id
1 'polypeptide(L)' 'MNSDKPVDKLTKNKDYYFENGLMVLTAHFLKNRGYCCGNGCRHCPFKK' A
#
# COMPACT_ATOMS: atom_id res chain seq x y z
N MET A 1 -7.16 26.20 9.39
CA MET A 1 -7.10 24.74 9.61
C MET A 1 -6.64 24.06 8.35
N ASN A 2 -5.70 23.13 8.42
CA ASN A 2 -5.49 21.97 7.51
C ASN A 2 -4.00 21.61 7.48
N SER A 3 -3.52 20.82 8.46
CA SER A 3 -2.22 20.13 8.36
C SER A 3 -2.21 18.71 8.94
N ASP A 4 -3.34 18.16 9.37
CA ASP A 4 -3.41 16.81 9.93
C ASP A 4 -4.07 15.86 8.93
N LYS A 5 -3.41 15.56 7.80
CA LYS A 5 -3.68 14.25 7.19
C LYS A 5 -3.01 13.25 8.14
N PRO A 6 -3.76 12.42 8.89
CA PRO A 6 -3.12 11.38 9.67
C PRO A 6 -2.31 10.54 8.69
N VAL A 7 -1.00 10.48 8.86
CA VAL A 7 -0.15 9.53 8.15
C VAL A 7 -0.75 8.17 8.45
N ASP A 8 -1.49 7.63 7.48
CA ASP A 8 -2.30 6.43 7.60
C ASP A 8 -1.47 5.36 8.28
N LYS A 9 -1.89 4.97 9.48
CA LYS A 9 -1.21 3.97 10.31
C LYS A 9 -1.12 2.67 9.51
N LEU A 10 0.05 2.44 8.92
CA LEU A 10 0.40 1.21 8.22
C LEU A 10 0.17 0.03 9.17
N THR A 11 -0.86 -0.75 8.91
CA THR A 11 -1.26 -1.86 9.76
C THR A 11 -0.67 -3.16 9.22
N LYS A 12 0.17 -3.82 10.03
CA LYS A 12 0.75 -5.13 9.72
C LYS A 12 -0.37 -6.16 9.49
N ASN A 13 -0.22 -7.02 8.49
CA ASN A 13 -1.23 -7.94 7.94
C ASN A 13 -2.40 -7.31 7.17
N LYS A 14 -2.54 -5.97 7.15
CA LYS A 14 -3.56 -5.28 6.35
C LYS A 14 -2.95 -4.55 5.17
N ASP A 15 -1.98 -3.68 5.44
CA ASP A 15 -1.31 -2.84 4.45
C ASP A 15 0.01 -3.46 3.96
N TYR A 16 0.68 -4.20 4.83
CA TYR A 16 1.93 -4.89 4.53
C TYR A 16 2.12 -6.10 5.42
N TYR A 17 2.95 -7.03 4.98
CA TYR A 17 3.44 -8.16 5.78
C TYR A 17 4.92 -8.40 5.48
N PHE A 18 5.57 -9.19 6.34
CA PHE A 18 6.95 -9.62 6.09
C PHE A 18 6.93 -11.05 5.60
N GLU A 19 7.59 -11.29 4.47
CA GLU A 19 7.76 -12.61 3.88
C GLU A 19 9.24 -12.78 3.55
N ASN A 20 9.87 -13.83 4.09
CA ASN A 20 11.31 -14.08 3.91
C ASN A 20 12.21 -12.90 4.29
N GLY A 21 11.83 -12.11 5.30
CA GLY A 21 12.56 -10.91 5.72
C GLY A 21 12.35 -9.68 4.83
N LEU A 22 11.57 -9.81 3.75
CA LEU A 22 11.23 -8.71 2.85
C LEU A 22 9.85 -8.14 3.21
N MET A 23 9.72 -6.82 3.09
CA MET A 23 8.45 -6.13 3.29
C MET A 23 7.60 -6.24 2.02
N VAL A 24 6.50 -6.97 2.10
CA VAL A 24 5.53 -7.14 1.01
C VAL A 24 4.32 -6.25 1.26
N LEU A 25 4.06 -5.34 0.32
CA LEU A 25 2.91 -4.44 0.36
C LEU A 25 1.67 -5.15 -0.19
N THR A 26 0.53 -4.98 0.47
CA THR A 26 -0.73 -5.58 0.05
C THR A 26 -1.48 -4.69 -0.94
N ALA A 27 -2.50 -5.24 -1.58
CA ALA A 27 -3.43 -4.49 -2.42
C ALA A 27 -4.14 -3.35 -1.67
N HIS A 28 -4.38 -3.49 -0.37
CA HIS A 28 -5.04 -2.46 0.45
C HIS A 28 -4.18 -1.20 0.53
N PHE A 29 -2.90 -1.36 0.83
CA PHE A 29 -1.94 -0.25 0.84
C PHE A 29 -1.84 0.40 -0.54
N LEU A 30 -1.69 -0.41 -1.60
CA LEU A 30 -1.60 0.10 -2.96
C LEU A 30 -2.87 0.88 -3.35
N LYS A 31 -4.05 0.48 -2.87
CA LYS A 31 -5.32 1.18 -3.12
C LYS A 31 -5.36 2.51 -2.37
N ASN A 32 -4.96 2.52 -1.10
CA ASN A 32 -4.96 3.73 -0.27
C ASN A 32 -3.95 4.78 -0.75
N ARG A 33 -2.83 4.33 -1.33
CA ARG A 33 -1.84 5.18 -2.01
C ARG A 33 -2.45 6.01 -3.16
N GLY A 34 -3.54 5.53 -3.76
CA GLY A 34 -4.34 6.31 -4.71
C GLY A 34 -3.75 6.47 -6.10
N TYR A 35 -2.62 5.83 -6.43
CA TYR A 35 -2.05 5.87 -7.78
C TYR A 35 -1.31 4.58 -8.18
N CYS A 36 -1.30 4.29 -9.48
CA CYS A 36 -0.53 3.21 -10.07
C CYS A 36 0.92 3.63 -10.30
N CYS A 37 1.87 2.80 -9.86
CA CYS A 37 3.31 3.07 -10.07
C CYS A 37 3.85 2.56 -11.42
N GLY A 38 3.05 1.86 -12.23
CA GLY A 38 3.46 1.35 -13.54
C GLY A 38 4.37 0.10 -13.52
N ASN A 39 4.79 -0.37 -12.34
CA ASN A 39 5.73 -1.49 -12.19
C ASN A 39 5.11 -2.89 -12.38
N GLY A 40 3.85 -2.98 -12.80
CA GLY A 40 3.19 -4.27 -13.07
C GLY A 40 3.03 -5.16 -11.82
N CYS A 41 2.79 -4.57 -10.65
CA CYS A 41 2.68 -5.32 -9.39
C CYS A 41 1.55 -6.37 -9.45
N ARG A 42 1.83 -7.58 -8.94
CA ARG A 42 0.88 -8.71 -8.99
C ARG A 42 -0.46 -8.41 -8.28
N HIS A 43 -0.42 -7.60 -7.23
CA HIS A 43 -1.58 -7.18 -6.42
C HIS A 43 -2.02 -5.73 -6.73
N CYS A 44 -1.67 -5.19 -7.90
CA CYS A 44 -2.03 -3.81 -8.23
C CYS A 44 -3.57 -3.68 -8.30
N PRO A 45 -4.19 -2.84 -7.46
CA PRO A 45 -5.63 -2.59 -7.53
C PRO A 45 -5.97 -1.72 -8.75
N PHE A 46 -5.00 -0.94 -9.21
CA PHE A 46 -5.04 -0.21 -10.46
C PHE A 46 -4.50 -1.12 -11.56
N LYS A 47 -5.35 -2.02 -12.06
CA LYS A 47 -5.08 -2.71 -13.33
C LYS A 47 -5.56 -1.84 -14.49
N LYS A 48 -4.83 -1.98 -15.60
CA LYS A 48 -5.26 -1.60 -16.96
C LYS A 48 -6.67 -2.10 -17.24
#